data_AF-A0A0J8AZD3-F1
#
_entry.id   AF-A0A0J8AZD3-F1
#
_cell.length_a   1.000
_cell.length_b   1.000
_cell.length_c   1.000
_cell.angle_alpha   90.00
_cell.angle_beta   90.00
_cell.angle_gamma   90.00
#
_symmetry.space_group_name_H-M   'P 1'
#
loop_
_entity.id
_entity.type
_entity.pdbx_description
1 polymer ?
#
loop_
_entity_poly.entity_id
_entity_poly.type
_entity_poly.pdbx_seq_one_letter_code
_entity_poly.pdbx_strand_id
1 'polypeptide(L)'
;MTPKTKVPVGAGGSSCHQCKNRREANQLNFCRNRIRSETNPKRKICRKKFCDHCLVKFRYNQVVPRGNKDMADWECPSCLGICVCAACKRKADPSLQFRPEMNKDPQEYTVTMSFAHKLLTDPTLISHAQSSNTL
;
A
#
# COMPACT_ATOMS: atom_id res chain seq x y z
N MET A 1 29.69 -16.74 -26.10
CA MET A 1 29.57 -15.27 -25.88
C MET A 1 28.09 -14.90 -25.89
N THR A 2 27.48 -14.66 -24.73
CA THR A 2 26.08 -14.24 -24.63
C THR A 2 26.02 -12.71 -24.58
N PRO A 3 25.23 -12.02 -25.42
CA PRO A 3 25.14 -10.57 -25.36
C PRO A 3 24.47 -10.16 -24.05
N LYS A 4 25.23 -9.46 -23.20
CA LYS A 4 24.71 -8.77 -22.01
C LYS A 4 23.94 -7.54 -22.49
N THR A 5 22.63 -7.66 -22.65
CA THR A 5 21.76 -6.52 -22.97
C THR A 5 21.81 -5.52 -21.82
N LYS A 6 22.32 -4.31 -22.08
CA LYS A 6 22.23 -3.16 -21.18
C LYS A 6 20.75 -2.89 -20.88
N VAL A 7 20.31 -3.16 -19.66
CA VAL A 7 19.00 -2.71 -19.18
C VAL A 7 19.12 -1.20 -18.93
N PRO A 8 18.34 -0.33 -19.62
CA PRO A 8 18.40 1.09 -19.38
C PRO A 8 17.92 1.39 -17.95
N VAL A 9 18.84 1.90 -17.14
CA VAL A 9 18.60 2.40 -15.78
C VAL A 9 17.70 3.62 -15.91
N GLY A 10 16.38 3.44 -15.75
CA GLY A 10 15.41 4.52 -15.90
C GLY A 10 14.01 4.09 -16.36
N ALA A 11 13.82 2.85 -16.82
CA ALA A 11 12.49 2.39 -17.23
C ALA A 11 11.52 2.34 -16.02
N GLY A 12 10.60 3.31 -15.96
CA GLY A 12 9.59 3.52 -14.93
C GLY A 12 8.54 2.41 -14.85
N GLY A 13 8.94 1.21 -14.41
CA GLY A 13 8.02 0.13 -14.08
C GLY A 13 7.30 0.35 -12.74
N SER A 14 6.25 -0.43 -12.51
CA SER A 14 5.51 -0.39 -11.26
C SER A 14 5.04 -1.78 -10.81
N SER A 15 4.72 -1.97 -9.54
CA SER A 15 4.48 -3.32 -9.00
C SER A 15 3.06 -3.82 -9.22
N CYS A 16 2.94 -5.07 -9.66
CA CYS A 16 1.67 -5.79 -9.70
C CYS A 16 1.09 -5.93 -8.27
N HIS A 17 -0.22 -5.77 -8.12
CA HIS A 17 -0.88 -5.89 -6.84
C HIS A 17 -0.77 -7.30 -6.25
N GLN A 18 -0.86 -8.32 -7.08
CA GLN A 18 -0.94 -9.71 -6.64
C GLN A 18 0.44 -10.31 -6.36
N CYS A 19 1.33 -10.35 -7.36
CA CYS A 19 2.66 -10.95 -7.19
C CYS A 19 3.73 -9.99 -6.66
N LYS A 20 3.44 -8.69 -6.54
CA LYS A 20 4.38 -7.63 -6.11
C LYS A 20 5.58 -7.39 -7.03
N ASN A 21 5.80 -8.22 -8.04
CA ASN A 21 6.86 -8.02 -9.03
C ASN A 21 6.66 -6.71 -9.79
N ARG A 22 7.78 -6.01 -10.05
CA ARG A 22 7.83 -4.82 -10.90
C ARG A 22 7.67 -5.24 -12.36
N ARG A 23 6.85 -4.50 -13.10
CA ARG A 23 6.55 -4.70 -14.52
C ARG A 23 6.50 -3.35 -15.23
N GLU A 24 6.73 -3.36 -16.53
CA GLU A 24 6.50 -2.19 -17.37
C GLU A 24 5.00 -1.84 -17.42
N ALA A 25 4.67 -0.60 -17.78
CA ALA A 25 3.29 -0.12 -17.79
C ALA A 25 2.41 -0.88 -18.79
N ASN A 26 2.94 -1.23 -19.97
CA ASN A 26 2.29 -2.07 -20.99
C ASN A 26 1.97 -3.50 -20.51
N GLN A 27 2.66 -4.01 -19.49
CA GLN A 27 2.44 -5.35 -18.91
C GLN A 27 1.50 -5.34 -17.70
N LEU A 28 0.88 -4.19 -17.41
CA LEU A 28 0.00 -3.99 -16.27
C LEU A 28 -1.35 -3.45 -16.72
N ASN A 29 -2.40 -4.07 -16.20
CA ASN A 29 -3.77 -3.62 -16.37
C ASN A 29 -4.12 -2.66 -15.23
N PHE A 30 -4.53 -1.45 -15.59
CA PHE A 30 -4.86 -0.39 -14.64
C PHE A 30 -6.37 -0.25 -14.49
N CYS A 31 -6.86 -0.22 -13.25
CA CYS A 31 -8.30 -0.09 -12.98
C CYS A 31 -8.86 1.22 -13.58
N ARG A 32 -10.08 1.18 -14.13
CA ARG A 32 -10.83 2.38 -14.56
C ARG A 32 -11.08 3.36 -13.42
N ASN A 33 -11.33 2.85 -12.22
CA ASN A 33 -11.54 3.63 -11.00
C ASN A 33 -10.26 4.37 -10.52
N ARG A 34 -9.18 4.38 -11.31
CA ARG A 34 -7.98 5.21 -11.07
C ARG A 34 -8.19 6.69 -11.42
N ILE A 35 -9.17 6.97 -12.28
CA ILE A 35 -9.53 8.34 -12.67
C ILE A 35 -10.67 8.77 -11.75
N ARG A 36 -10.66 10.04 -11.29
CA ARG A 36 -11.78 10.57 -10.52
C ARG A 36 -13.00 10.65 -11.44
N SER A 37 -14.12 10.13 -10.97
CA SER A 37 -15.39 10.31 -11.66
C SER A 37 -15.89 11.72 -11.39
N GLU A 38 -16.29 12.43 -12.45
CA GLU A 38 -16.91 13.75 -12.33
C GLU A 38 -18.25 13.68 -11.58
N THR A 39 -18.98 12.58 -11.76
CA THR A 39 -20.25 12.31 -11.08
C THR A 39 -20.12 12.00 -9.58
N ASN A 40 -18.93 11.63 -9.09
CA ASN A 40 -18.72 11.25 -7.69
C ASN A 40 -17.30 11.61 -7.21
N PRO A 41 -17.01 12.91 -7.00
CA PRO A 41 -15.67 13.39 -6.68
C PRO A 41 -15.16 12.93 -5.31
N LYS A 42 -16.06 12.53 -4.41
CA LYS A 42 -15.72 12.02 -3.07
C LYS A 42 -15.25 10.55 -3.06
N ARG A 43 -15.39 9.82 -4.18
CA ARG A 43 -15.00 8.40 -4.24
C ARG A 43 -13.48 8.24 -4.22
N LYS A 44 -12.98 7.33 -3.38
CA LYS A 44 -11.54 7.03 -3.30
C LYS A 44 -11.03 6.45 -4.62
N ILE A 45 -9.88 6.97 -5.08
CA ILE A 45 -9.21 6.53 -6.30
C ILE A 45 -8.54 5.16 -6.10
N CYS A 46 -8.72 4.25 -7.06
CA CYS A 46 -8.04 2.97 -7.10
C CYS A 46 -6.66 3.07 -7.75
N ARG A 47 -5.60 2.69 -7.02
CA ARG A 47 -4.21 2.66 -7.52
C ARG A 47 -3.69 1.25 -7.84
N LYS A 48 -4.57 0.25 -7.82
CA LYS A 48 -4.22 -1.16 -8.01
C LYS A 48 -4.06 -1.48 -9.50
N LYS A 49 -3.14 -2.38 -9.78
CA LYS A 49 -2.79 -2.85 -11.13
C LYS A 49 -2.40 -4.32 -11.10
N PHE A 50 -2.65 -5.04 -12.18
CA PHE A 50 -2.45 -6.48 -12.24
C PHE A 50 -1.76 -6.86 -13.55
N CYS A 51 -0.76 -7.73 -13.48
CA CYS A 51 -0.19 -8.32 -14.70
C CYS A 51 -1.08 -9.46 -15.21
N ASP A 52 -1.00 -9.73 -16.52
CA ASP A 52 -1.82 -10.75 -17.18
C ASP A 52 -1.64 -12.13 -16.58
N HIS A 53 -0.40 -12.48 -16.24
CA HIS A 53 -0.09 -13.75 -15.59
C HIS A 53 -0.92 -13.96 -14.31
N CYS A 54 -1.06 -12.92 -13.47
CA CYS A 54 -1.88 -13.03 -12.26
C CYS A 54 -3.38 -13.08 -12.58
N LEU A 55 -3.84 -12.37 -13.61
CA LEU A 55 -5.24 -12.40 -14.00
C LEU A 55 -5.66 -13.79 -14.51
N VAL A 56 -4.77 -14.50 -15.23
CA VAL A 56 -4.98 -15.89 -15.65
C VAL A 56 -4.83 -16.86 -14.49
N LYS A 57 -3.72 -16.77 -13.72
CA LYS A 57 -3.41 -17.69 -12.63
C LYS A 57 -4.50 -17.78 -11.58
N PHE A 58 -5.12 -16.64 -11.24
CA PHE A 58 -6.20 -16.56 -10.25
C PHE A 58 -7.61 -16.54 -10.90
N ARG A 59 -7.71 -16.90 -12.19
CA ARG A 59 -8.96 -17.01 -12.98
C ARG A 59 -9.84 -15.74 -12.99
N TYR A 60 -9.25 -14.56 -12.84
CA TYR A 60 -9.99 -13.29 -12.87
C TYR A 60 -10.50 -12.92 -14.26
N ASN A 61 -9.83 -13.35 -15.34
CA ASN A 61 -10.24 -13.04 -16.72
C ASN A 61 -11.61 -13.64 -17.11
N GLN A 62 -12.09 -14.66 -16.40
CA GLN A 62 -13.42 -15.25 -16.66
C GLN A 62 -14.56 -14.35 -16.15
N VAL A 63 -14.27 -13.56 -15.12
CA VAL A 63 -15.24 -12.68 -14.45
C VAL A 63 -15.09 -11.23 -14.91
N VAL A 64 -13.88 -10.85 -15.34
CA VAL A 64 -13.58 -9.52 -15.87
C VAL A 64 -13.22 -9.66 -17.34
N PRO A 65 -14.22 -9.70 -18.24
CA PRO A 65 -13.97 -9.84 -19.67
C PRO A 65 -13.13 -8.66 -20.16
N ARG A 66 -12.08 -8.96 -20.91
CA ARG A 66 -11.35 -7.98 -21.69
C ARG A 66 -12.16 -7.73 -22.95
N GLY A 67 -13.06 -6.75 -22.90
CA GLY A 67 -13.75 -6.32 -24.11
C GLY A 67 -12.71 -5.93 -25.17
N ASN A 68 -12.85 -6.46 -26.39
CA ASN A 68 -11.91 -6.30 -27.50
C ASN A 68 -11.68 -4.84 -27.96
N LYS A 69 -12.33 -3.83 -27.37
CA LYS A 69 -12.27 -2.46 -27.88
C LYS A 69 -11.77 -1.39 -26.92
N ASP A 70 -11.94 -1.50 -25.60
CA ASP A 70 -11.43 -0.44 -24.71
C ASP A 70 -10.96 -0.96 -23.35
N MET A 71 -9.63 -0.93 -23.14
CA MET A 71 -9.00 -1.06 -21.81
C MET A 71 -9.46 0.04 -20.83
N ALA A 72 -10.19 1.06 -21.31
CA ALA A 72 -10.70 2.16 -20.52
C ALA A 72 -11.70 1.71 -19.44
N ASP A 73 -12.50 0.67 -19.72
CA ASP A 73 -13.57 0.21 -18.82
C ASP A 73 -13.19 -0.96 -17.91
N TRP A 74 -11.92 -1.37 -17.93
CA TRP A 74 -11.49 -2.52 -17.14
C TRP A 74 -11.52 -2.21 -15.63
N GLU A 75 -12.31 -2.97 -14.88
CA GLU A 75 -12.38 -2.86 -13.42
C GLU A 75 -11.59 -3.96 -12.73
N CYS A 76 -10.73 -3.59 -11.78
CA CYS A 76 -9.83 -4.56 -11.17
C CYS A 76 -10.54 -5.51 -10.19
N PRO A 77 -10.00 -6.73 -9.98
CA PRO A 77 -10.58 -7.73 -9.04
C PRO A 77 -10.82 -7.20 -7.63
N SER A 78 -10.02 -6.24 -7.17
CA SER A 78 -10.20 -5.65 -5.83
C SER A 78 -11.38 -4.69 -5.74
N CYS A 79 -11.71 -3.99 -6.84
CA CYS A 79 -12.88 -3.13 -6.87
C CYS A 79 -14.17 -3.94 -7.01
N LEU A 80 -14.10 -5.08 -7.71
CA LEU A 80 -15.20 -6.05 -7.83
C LEU A 80 -15.36 -6.95 -6.58
N GLY A 81 -14.52 -6.80 -5.55
CA GLY A 81 -14.60 -7.61 -4.33
C GLY A 81 -14.07 -9.05 -4.46
N ILE A 82 -13.66 -9.50 -5.64
CA ILE A 82 -13.24 -10.89 -5.91
C ILE A 82 -11.74 -11.15 -5.72
N CYS A 83 -10.94 -10.14 -5.37
CA CYS A 83 -9.50 -10.30 -5.20
C CYS A 83 -9.15 -11.20 -4.01
N VAL A 84 -8.45 -12.30 -4.25
CA VAL A 84 -8.17 -13.33 -3.24
C VAL A 84 -7.03 -13.00 -2.28
N CYS A 85 -6.33 -11.88 -2.45
CA CYS A 85 -5.22 -11.54 -1.56
C CYS A 85 -5.73 -11.20 -0.14
N ALA A 86 -4.97 -11.58 0.89
CA ALA A 86 -5.37 -11.40 2.29
C ALA A 86 -5.73 -9.94 2.64
N ALA A 87 -5.05 -8.96 2.03
CA ALA A 87 -5.31 -7.54 2.26
C ALA A 87 -6.64 -7.05 1.65
N CYS A 88 -7.11 -7.66 0.55
CA CYS A 88 -8.40 -7.31 -0.04
C CYS A 88 -9.54 -8.08 0.63
N LYS A 89 -9.34 -9.37 0.95
CA LYS A 89 -10.32 -10.18 1.69
C LYS A 89 -10.74 -9.51 3.00
N ARG A 90 -9.78 -9.04 3.81
CA ARG A 90 -10.06 -8.31 5.06
C ARG A 90 -10.83 -6.99 4.89
N LYS A 91 -10.88 -6.41 3.69
CA LYS A 91 -11.61 -5.17 3.39
C LYS A 91 -12.98 -5.41 2.78
N ALA A 92 -13.18 -6.59 2.17
CA ALA A 92 -14.43 -6.96 1.52
C ALA A 92 -15.50 -7.34 2.54
N ASP A 93 -15.11 -7.75 3.76
CA ASP A 93 -16.04 -8.05 4.85
C ASP A 93 -16.73 -6.76 5.36
N PRO A 94 -18.05 -6.60 5.15
CA PRO A 94 -18.79 -5.42 5.62
C PRO A 94 -18.79 -5.32 7.15
N SER A 95 -18.65 -6.44 7.88
CA SER A 95 -18.61 -6.44 9.35
C SER A 95 -17.37 -5.74 9.91
N LEU A 96 -16.31 -5.61 9.10
CA LEU A 96 -15.08 -4.88 9.44
C LEU A 96 -15.07 -3.43 8.93
N GLN A 97 -16.11 -2.99 8.20
CA GLN A 97 -16.25 -1.58 7.80
C GLN A 97 -16.83 -0.72 8.93
N PHE A 98 -17.56 -1.32 9.88
CA PHE A 98 -17.72 -0.78 11.22
C PHE A 98 -16.45 -1.03 12.04
N ARG A 99 -15.35 -0.36 11.67
CA ARG A 99 -14.50 0.14 12.75
C ARG A 99 -15.26 1.37 13.23
N PRO A 100 -15.84 1.41 14.44
CA PRO A 100 -16.23 2.69 14.99
C PRO A 100 -15.01 3.59 14.82
N GLU A 101 -15.22 4.81 14.30
CA GLU A 101 -14.24 5.86 14.48
C GLU A 101 -13.92 5.83 15.96
N MET A 102 -12.75 5.27 16.30
CA MET A 102 -12.19 5.48 17.62
C MET A 102 -12.02 6.99 17.64
N ASN A 103 -12.94 7.64 18.37
CA ASN A 103 -12.83 9.01 18.77
C ASN A 103 -11.35 9.26 19.04
N LYS A 104 -10.78 10.24 18.35
CA LYS A 104 -9.52 10.83 18.78
C LYS A 104 -9.83 11.55 20.09
N ASP A 105 -10.03 10.80 21.16
CA ASP A 105 -9.88 11.33 22.49
C ASP A 105 -8.39 11.55 22.77
N PRO A 106 -8.02 12.61 23.48
CA PRO A 106 -6.63 13.00 23.65
C PRO A 106 -5.94 12.05 24.63
N GLN A 107 -4.82 11.46 24.19
CA GLN A 107 -3.73 10.93 25.00
C GLN A 107 -4.08 10.04 26.20
N GLU A 108 -4.03 8.71 26.00
CA GLU A 108 -3.44 7.82 27.00
C GLU A 108 -2.09 7.33 26.46
N TYR A 109 -1.03 7.78 27.15
CA TYR A 109 0.36 7.50 26.83
C TYR A 109 0.66 6.01 27.11
N THR A 110 0.96 5.23 26.08
CA THR A 110 1.46 3.87 26.26
C THR A 110 2.94 3.90 26.67
N VAL A 111 3.31 2.97 27.55
CA VAL A 111 4.53 2.85 28.40
C VAL A 111 5.87 2.68 27.65
N THR A 112 6.00 3.20 26.43
CA THR A 112 7.29 3.27 25.72
C THR A 112 7.64 4.73 25.46
N MET A 113 8.10 5.41 26.51
CA MET A 113 8.78 6.70 26.34
C MET A 113 10.11 6.49 25.64
N SER A 114 10.33 7.25 24.57
CA SER A 114 11.64 7.36 23.92
C SER A 114 12.70 7.74 24.95
N PHE A 115 13.92 7.21 24.80
CA PHE A 115 15.05 7.52 25.68
C PHE A 115 15.31 9.03 25.83
N ALA A 116 15.09 9.80 24.75
CA ALA A 116 15.22 11.25 24.77
C ALA A 116 14.20 11.93 25.71
N HIS A 117 12.99 11.37 25.85
CA HIS A 117 12.00 11.90 26.79
C HIS A 117 12.37 11.58 28.23
N LYS A 118 12.97 10.40 28.49
CA LYS A 118 13.46 10.04 29.84
C LYS A 118 14.52 11.00 30.37
N LEU A 119 15.42 11.50 29.52
CA LEU A 119 16.45 12.47 29.91
C LEU A 119 15.87 13.83 30.33
N LEU A 120 14.72 14.22 29.79
CA LEU A 120 14.10 15.51 30.09
C LEU A 120 13.18 15.45 31.32
N THR A 121 12.63 14.27 31.64
CA THR A 121 11.66 14.10 32.72
C THR A 121 12.22 13.52 34.00
N ASP A 122 13.44 12.98 33.99
CA ASP A 122 14.05 12.37 35.19
C ASP A 122 15.18 13.26 35.75
N PRO A 123 14.93 14.01 36.84
CA PRO A 123 15.94 14.86 37.47
C PRO A 123 17.06 14.07 38.15
N THR A 124 16.93 12.75 38.33
CA THR A 124 17.98 11.91 38.95
C THR A 124 19.14 11.60 38.00
N LEU A 125 18.97 11.77 36.68
CA LEU A 125 20.00 11.49 35.68
C LEU A 125 20.97 12.66 35.43
N ILE A 126 20.71 13.84 36.02
CA ILE A 126 21.51 15.06 35.80
C ILE A 126 22.73 15.15 36.75
N SER A 127 22.86 14.28 37.77
CA SER A 127 23.86 14.48 38.85
C SER A 127 25.21 13.77 38.71
N HIS A 128 25.57 13.21 37.55
CA HIS A 128 26.91 12.58 37.35
C HIS A 128 27.82 13.35 36.39
N ALA A 129 27.83 14.67 36.50
CA ALA A 129 28.84 15.50 35.88
C ALA A 129 29.37 16.53 36.89
N GLN A 130 30.13 16.08 37.90
CA GLN A 130 31.21 16.84 38.56
C GLN A 130 31.87 16.02 39.68
N SER A 131 33.14 16.31 39.93
CA SER A 131 34.12 15.70 40.87
C SER A 131 34.68 14.33 40.44
N SER A 132 35.98 14.13 40.20
CA SER A 132 37.14 14.69 40.92
C SER A 132 38.38 14.82 40.00
N ASN A 133 38.90 16.04 39.87
CA ASN A 133 40.29 16.32 39.52
C ASN A 133 40.88 16.99 40.77
N THR A 134 41.77 16.30 41.48
CA THR A 134 42.60 16.90 42.54
C THR A 134 44.01 16.35 42.41
N LEU A 135 44.92 17.27 42.10
CA LEU A 135 46.35 17.22 42.39
C LEU A 135 46.57 17.26 43.90
#